data_AF-A0A348P3X1-F1
#
_entry.id   AF-A0A348P3X1-F1
#
_cell.length_a   1.000
_cell.length_b   1.000
_cell.length_c   1.000
_cell.angle_alpha   90.00
_cell.angle_beta   90.00
_cell.angle_gamma   90.00
#
_symmetry.space_group_name_H-M   'P 1'
#
loop_
_entity.id
_entity.type
_entity.pdbx_description
1 polymer ?
#
loop_
_entity_poly.entity_id
_entity_poly.type
_entity_poly.pdbx_seq_one_letter_code
_entity_poly.pdbx_strand_id
1 'polypeptide(L)' 'AYNRCKICGRPHAYLRKYGVCRICFRKLAHAGQIPGVKKASW' A
#
# COMPACT_ATOMS: atom_id res chain seq x y z
N ALA A 1 16.03 2.43 -11.98
CA ALA A 1 15.74 1.74 -10.71
C ALA A 1 14.29 1.28 -10.68
N TYR A 2 14.04 0.00 -10.39
CA TYR A 2 12.70 -0.57 -10.44
C TYR A 2 12.09 -0.65 -9.04
N ASN A 3 10.99 0.08 -8.81
CA ASN A 3 10.36 0.16 -7.49
C ASN A 3 9.54 -1.10 -7.21
N ARG A 4 9.95 -1.86 -6.19
CA ARG A 4 9.26 -3.06 -5.72
C ARG A 4 8.56 -2.79 -4.40
N CYS A 5 7.48 -3.52 -4.14
CA CYS A 5 6.86 -3.52 -2.81
C CYS A 5 7.87 -3.98 -1.75
N LYS A 6 8.01 -3.22 -0.67
CA LYS A 6 8.92 -3.57 0.45
C LYS A 6 8.51 -4.83 1.23
N ILE A 7 7.25 -5.25 1.15
CA ILE A 7 6.71 -6.38 1.92
C ILE A 7 6.74 -7.68 1.11
N CYS A 8 6.33 -7.64 -0.16
CA CYS A 8 6.16 -8.84 -0.98
C CYS A 8 6.97 -8.85 -2.28
N GLY A 9 7.82 -7.84 -2.51
CA GLY A 9 8.66 -7.75 -3.72
C GLY A 9 7.89 -7.52 -5.02
N ARG A 10 6.57 -7.37 -4.95
CA ARG A 10 5.70 -7.29 -6.13
C ARG A 10 6.12 -6.13 -7.04
N PRO A 11 6.29 -6.39 -8.34
CA PRO A 11 6.90 -5.43 -9.24
C PRO A 11 5.91 -4.33 -9.71
N HIS A 12 4.64 -4.68 -9.94
CA HIS A 12 3.62 -3.74 -10.43
C HIS A 12 2.72 -3.16 -9.34
N ALA A 13 2.07 -2.03 -9.67
CA ALA A 13 1.10 -1.32 -8.83
C ALA A 13 1.68 -0.85 -7.49
N TYR A 14 2.84 -0.18 -7.56
CA TYR A 14 3.57 0.40 -6.44
C TYR A 14 3.05 1.81 -6.09
N LEU A 15 2.61 1.99 -4.84
CA LEU A 15 2.17 3.28 -4.30
C LEU A 15 3.37 4.01 -3.69
N ARG A 16 3.88 5.04 -4.37
CA ARG A 16 5.11 5.76 -3.96
C ARG A 16 5.00 6.37 -2.55
N LYS A 17 3.84 6.93 -2.19
CA LYS A 17 3.59 7.54 -0.86
C LYS A 17 3.74 6.53 0.29
N TYR A 18 3.36 5.28 0.06
CA TYR A 18 3.33 4.24 1.11
C TYR A 18 4.45 3.19 0.96
N GLY A 19 5.16 3.19 -0.17
CA GLY A 19 6.28 2.27 -0.41
C GLY A 19 5.88 0.79 -0.62
N VAL A 20 4.62 0.53 -0.93
CA VAL A 20 4.06 -0.84 -0.99
C VAL A 20 3.17 -1.01 -2.22
N CYS A 21 2.89 -2.27 -2.60
CA CYS A 21 1.92 -2.54 -3.65
C CYS A 21 0.47 -2.33 -3.17
N ARG A 22 -0.46 -2.17 -4.11
CA ARG A 22 -1.89 -1.98 -3.83
C ARG A 22 -2.52 -3.04 -2.91
N ILE A 23 -2.04 -4.29 -2.94
CA ILE A 23 -2.61 -5.40 -2.16
C ILE A 23 -2.16 -5.30 -0.70
N CYS A 24 -0.86 -5.10 -0.48
CA CYS A 24 -0.32 -4.90 0.86
C CYS A 24 -0.90 -3.63 1.47
N PHE A 25 -0.99 -2.54 0.69
CA PHE A 25 -1.65 -1.31 1.12
C PHE A 25 -3.08 -1.57 1.63
N ARG A 26 -3.90 -2.29 0.85
CA ARG A 26 -5.27 -2.62 1.24
C ARG A 26 -5.33 -3.44 2.53
N LYS A 27 -4.49 -4.47 2.67
CA LYS A 27 -4.43 -5.29 3.90
C LYS A 27 -4.08 -4.45 5.13
N LEU A 28 -3.05 -3.61 5.03
CA LEU A 28 -2.62 -2.72 6.10
C LEU A 28 -3.66 -1.65 6.44
N ALA A 29 -4.33 -1.08 5.43
CA ALA A 29 -5.40 -0.12 5.63
C ALA A 29 -6.61 -0.74 6.33
N HIS A 30 -6.99 -1.98 5.99
CA HIS A 30 -8.05 -2.69 6.71
C HIS A 30 -7.67 -3.08 8.13
N ALA A 31 -6.39 -3.38 8.36
CA ALA A 31 -5.86 -3.66 9.70
C ALA A 31 -5.68 -2.39 10.56
N GLY A 32 -5.92 -1.19 10.01
CA GLY A 32 -5.71 0.07 10.72
C GLY A 32 -4.23 0.44 10.96
N GLN A 33 -3.30 -0.24 10.30
CA GLN A 33 -1.85 -0.02 10.49
C GLN A 33 -1.31 1.19 9.73
N ILE A 34 -2.10 1.78 8.81
CA ILE A 34 -1.72 3.00 8.08
C ILE A 34 -2.44 4.20 8.70
N PRO A 35 -1.73 5.10 9.41
CA PRO A 35 -2.35 6.25 10.04
C PRO A 35 -2.93 7.20 8.99
N GLY A 36 -4.11 7.75 9.27
CA GLY A 36 -4.78 8.74 8.39
C GLY A 36 -5.43 8.16 7.14
N VAL A 37 -5.47 6.84 6.97
CA VAL A 37 -6.21 6.19 5.87
C VAL A 37 -7.55 5.69 6.37
N LYS A 38 -8.63 6.26 5.84
CA LYS A 38 -10.01 5.80 6.03
C LYS A 38 -10.65 5.46 4.69
N LYS A 39 -11.73 4.68 4.70
CA LYS A 39 -12.54 4.45 3.49
C LYS A 39 -13.13 5.78 3.01
N ALA A 40 -13.09 5.99 1.71
CA ALA A 40 -13.80 7.06 1.02
C ALA A 40 -15.31 6.80 1.04
N SER A 41 -16.11 7.84 1.29
CA SER A 41 -17.58 7.79 1.24
C SER A 41 -18.12 9.17 0.82
N TRP A 42 -17.51 9.72 -0.23
CA TRP A 42 -18.07 10.83 -0.98
C TRP A 42 -18.73 10.29 -2.24
#